data_AF-A0A382UNT9-F1
#
_entry.id   AF-A0A382UNT9-F1
#
_cell.length_a   1.000
_cell.length_b   1.000
_cell.length_c   1.000
_cell.angle_alpha   90.00
_cell.angle_beta   90.00
_cell.angle_gamma   90.00
#
_symmetry.space_group_name_H-M   'P 1'
#
loop_
_entity.id
_entity.type
_entity.pdbx_description
1 polymer ?
#
loop_
_entity_poly.entity_id
_entity_poly.type
_entity_poly.pdbx_seq_one_letter_code
_entity_poly.pdbx_strand_id
1 'polypeptide(L)'
;INVFTTCQPEHGVADDMAMHQAKLAADSRAFPVFIYDRTKGERFSERLSLQGNPAKNNDWYVNPKTKEQVDFVSFAKTEGRFSKHFDKDGNPDELILTAQEHQLANWRQLQELAGIN
;
A
#
# COMPACT_ATOMS: atom_id res chain seq x y z
N ILE A 1 -3.71 -16.06 -7.86
CA ILE A 1 -4.29 -14.71 -7.73
C ILE A 1 -4.33 -14.41 -6.24
N ASN A 2 -3.79 -13.27 -5.80
CA ASN A 2 -3.86 -12.83 -4.41
C ASN A 2 -4.78 -11.60 -4.35
N VAL A 3 -5.63 -11.52 -3.33
CA VAL A 3 -6.68 -10.50 -3.23
C VAL A 3 -6.72 -9.98 -1.80
N PHE A 4 -6.62 -8.66 -1.64
CA PHE A 4 -6.87 -8.02 -0.36
C PHE A 4 -8.38 -8.05 -0.06
N THR A 5 -8.73 -8.53 1.13
CA THR A 5 -10.09 -8.47 1.66
C THR A 5 -10.01 -7.90 3.06
N THR A 6 -10.80 -6.86 3.31
CA THR A 6 -10.89 -6.26 4.64
C THR A 6 -11.97 -6.97 5.44
N CYS A 7 -11.66 -7.24 6.71
CA CYS A 7 -12.60 -7.81 7.67
C CYS A 7 -13.01 -6.71 8.65
N GLN A 8 -14.27 -6.29 8.60
CA GLN A 8 -14.80 -5.17 9.38
C GLN A 8 -14.53 -5.31 10.89
N PRO A 9 -14.95 -6.41 11.55
CA PRO A 9 -14.71 -6.56 12.98
C PRO A 9 -13.23 -6.70 13.33
N GLU A 10 -12.49 -7.53 12.59
CA GLU A 10 -11.09 -7.85 12.93
C GLU A 10 -10.13 -6.69 12.62
N HIS A 11 -10.40 -5.93 11.56
CA HIS A 11 -9.59 -4.77 11.20
C HIS A 11 -10.08 -3.51 11.93
N GLY A 12 -11.24 -3.55 12.59
CA GLY A 12 -11.83 -2.41 13.27
C GLY A 12 -12.17 -1.27 12.31
N VAL A 13 -12.87 -1.59 11.21
CA VAL A 13 -13.35 -0.63 10.21
C VAL A 13 -14.87 -0.71 10.09
N ALA A 14 -15.51 0.38 9.66
CA ALA A 14 -16.97 0.42 9.52
C ALA A 14 -17.48 -0.51 8.40
N ASP A 15 -18.75 -0.91 8.50
CA ASP A 15 -19.35 -1.95 7.66
C ASP A 15 -19.38 -1.62 6.16
N ASP A 16 -19.53 -0.34 5.82
CA ASP A 16 -19.59 0.16 4.45
C ASP A 16 -18.21 0.51 3.85
N MET A 17 -17.13 0.33 4.62
CA MET A 17 -15.79 0.79 4.24
C MET A 17 -14.97 -0.23 3.44
N ALA A 18 -15.57 -1.33 3.01
CA ALA A 18 -14.85 -2.43 2.36
C ALA A 18 -14.04 -1.98 1.12
N MET A 19 -14.72 -1.31 0.17
CA MET A 19 -14.10 -0.81 -1.06
C MET A 19 -13.11 0.31 -0.79
N HIS A 20 -13.41 1.18 0.17
CA HIS A 20 -12.52 2.27 0.56
C HIS A 20 -11.19 1.71 1.08
N GLN A 21 -11.24 0.72 1.96
CA GLN A 21 -10.03 0.11 2.53
C GLN A 21 -9.23 -0.68 1.50
N ALA A 22 -9.90 -1.38 0.58
CA ALA A 22 -9.21 -2.07 -0.51
C ALA A 22 -8.43 -1.09 -1.41
N LYS A 23 -9.03 0.07 -1.71
CA LYS A 23 -8.34 1.13 -2.44
C LYS A 23 -7.18 1.72 -1.63
N LEU A 24 -7.42 2.07 -0.36
CA LEU A 24 -6.41 2.65 0.51
C LEU A 24 -5.21 1.72 0.68
N ALA A 25 -5.42 0.40 0.78
CA ALA A 25 -4.35 -0.58 0.85
C ALA A 25 -3.42 -0.55 -0.38
N ALA A 26 -3.97 -0.37 -1.59
CA ALA A 26 -3.16 -0.22 -2.80
C ALA A 26 -2.45 1.14 -2.87
N ASP A 27 -3.18 2.21 -2.54
CA ASP A 27 -2.69 3.58 -2.61
C ASP A 27 -1.54 3.84 -1.61
N SER A 28 -1.60 3.20 -0.42
CA SER A 28 -0.63 3.31 0.68
C SER A 28 0.53 2.32 0.64
N ARG A 29 0.58 1.43 -0.36
CA ARG A 29 1.53 0.29 -0.41
C ARG A 29 1.38 -0.74 0.71
N ALA A 30 0.30 -0.73 1.49
CA ALA A 30 0.00 -1.83 2.40
C ALA A 30 -0.26 -3.15 1.66
N PHE A 31 -0.85 -3.07 0.46
CA PHE A 31 -1.07 -4.19 -0.44
C PHE A 31 -0.93 -3.75 -1.92
N PRO A 32 0.30 -3.61 -2.45
CA PRO A 32 0.52 -3.16 -3.83
C PRO A 32 0.02 -4.18 -4.85
N VAL A 33 -0.52 -3.69 -5.97
CA VAL A 33 -1.10 -4.51 -7.03
C VAL A 33 -0.07 -4.76 -8.13
N PHE A 34 0.24 -6.01 -8.43
CA PHE A 34 1.09 -6.34 -9.58
C PHE A 34 0.56 -7.52 -10.37
N ILE A 35 0.89 -7.52 -11.66
CA ILE A 35 0.58 -8.62 -12.57
C ILE A 35 1.90 -9.15 -13.11
N TYR A 36 2.10 -10.47 -13.00
CA TYR A 36 3.22 -11.16 -13.63
C TYR A 36 2.72 -12.02 -14.78
N ASP A 37 3.03 -11.61 -16.01
CA ASP A 37 2.60 -12.27 -17.25
C ASP A 37 3.80 -12.89 -17.98
N ARG A 38 3.91 -14.21 -17.92
CA ARG A 38 5.02 -14.97 -18.53
C ARG A 38 5.06 -14.86 -20.06
N THR A 39 3.98 -14.45 -20.72
CA THR A 39 3.93 -14.38 -22.19
C THR A 39 4.49 -13.08 -22.74
N LYS A 40 4.80 -12.09 -21.90
CA LYS A 40 5.20 -10.74 -22.35
C LYS A 40 6.69 -10.54 -22.63
N GLY A 41 7.51 -11.58 -22.54
CA GLY A 41 8.94 -11.51 -22.83
C GLY A 41 9.72 -12.54 -22.02
N GLU A 42 11.02 -12.29 -21.84
CA GLU A 42 11.93 -13.16 -21.07
C GLU A 42 12.35 -12.53 -19.74
N ARG A 43 12.46 -11.20 -19.69
CA ARG A 43 12.91 -10.43 -18.52
C ARG A 43 11.78 -10.18 -17.53
N PHE A 44 12.12 -9.97 -16.26
CA PHE A 44 11.15 -9.56 -15.24
C PHE A 44 10.46 -8.23 -15.59
N SER A 45 11.21 -7.25 -16.12
CA SER A 45 10.67 -5.94 -16.51
C SER A 45 9.65 -6.01 -17.65
N GLU A 46 9.71 -7.05 -18.48
CA GLU A 46 8.75 -7.29 -19.56
C GLU A 46 7.49 -7.99 -19.03
N ARG A 47 7.61 -8.75 -17.93
CA ARG A 47 6.56 -9.61 -17.38
C ARG A 47 5.83 -9.00 -16.19
N LEU A 48 6.47 -8.13 -15.40
CA LEU A 48 5.93 -7.56 -14.18
C LEU A 48 5.37 -6.15 -14.43
N SER A 49 4.09 -5.95 -14.14
CA SER A 49 3.40 -4.68 -14.32
C SER A 49 2.82 -4.14 -13.02
N LEU A 50 3.05 -2.86 -12.76
CA LEU A 50 2.54 -2.11 -11.60
C LEU A 50 1.39 -1.14 -11.95
N GLN A 51 0.77 -1.29 -13.13
CA GLN A 51 -0.24 -0.35 -13.66
C GLN A 51 -1.47 -0.16 -12.76
N GLY A 52 -1.76 -1.12 -11.87
CA GLY A 52 -2.89 -1.06 -10.93
C GLY A 52 -2.69 -0.12 -9.74
N ASN A 53 -1.52 0.51 -9.60
CA ASN A 53 -1.21 1.39 -8.48
C ASN A 53 -1.15 2.87 -8.90
N PRO A 54 -1.56 3.81 -8.04
CA PRO A 54 -1.29 5.22 -8.28
C PRO A 54 0.20 5.52 -8.13
N ALA A 55 0.67 6.60 -8.78
CA ALA A 55 2.04 7.12 -8.63
C ALA A 55 3.12 6.04 -8.72
N LYS A 56 3.01 5.11 -9.69
CA LYS A 56 3.85 3.90 -9.75
C LYS A 56 5.37 4.16 -9.89
N ASN A 57 5.76 5.38 -10.26
CA ASN A 57 7.15 5.81 -10.41
C ASN A 57 7.67 6.55 -9.16
N ASN A 58 6.83 6.77 -8.16
CA ASN A 58 7.20 7.45 -6.92
C ASN A 58 7.05 6.49 -5.74
N ASP A 59 7.72 6.81 -4.64
CA ASP A 59 7.60 6.08 -3.37
C ASP A 59 6.15 6.07 -2.87
N TRP A 60 5.53 7.26 -2.81
CA TRP A 60 4.19 7.44 -2.26
C TRP A 60 3.25 8.16 -3.23
N TYR A 61 1.96 7.88 -3.08
CA TYR A 61 0.91 8.64 -3.73
C TYR A 61 0.68 9.95 -2.97
N VAL A 62 0.58 11.06 -3.71
CA VAL A 62 0.18 12.36 -3.14
C VAL A 62 -1.15 12.75 -3.77
N ASN A 63 -2.16 12.98 -2.92
CA ASN A 63 -3.48 13.37 -3.40
C ASN A 63 -3.38 14.74 -4.11
N PRO A 64 -3.76 14.84 -5.40
CA PRO A 64 -3.59 16.08 -6.15
C PRO A 64 -4.46 17.23 -5.62
N LYS A 65 -5.55 16.92 -4.90
CA LYS A 65 -6.48 17.89 -4.32
C LYS A 65 -6.02 18.35 -2.93
N THR A 66 -5.75 17.42 -2.02
CA THR A 66 -5.41 17.77 -0.63
C THR A 66 -3.92 18.01 -0.41
N LYS A 67 -3.08 17.58 -1.36
CA LYS A 67 -1.61 17.57 -1.26
C LYS A 67 -1.06 16.68 -0.15
N GLU A 68 -1.91 15.85 0.45
CA GLU A 68 -1.50 14.89 1.48
C GLU A 68 -0.88 13.65 0.83
N GLN A 69 0.21 13.19 1.42
CA GLN A 69 0.81 11.90 1.11
C GLN A 69 -0.08 10.78 1.68
N VAL A 70 -0.24 9.72 0.91
CA VAL A 70 -0.88 8.48 1.35
C VAL A 70 0.20 7.40 1.42
N ASP A 71 0.55 7.02 2.64
CA ASP A 71 1.58 6.05 2.98
C ASP A 71 1.04 4.96 3.92
N PHE A 72 1.91 4.04 4.35
CA PHE A 72 1.51 2.94 5.22
C PHE A 72 0.98 3.44 6.58
N VAL A 73 1.57 4.50 7.14
CA VAL A 73 1.08 5.13 8.37
C VAL A 73 -0.35 5.64 8.18
N SER A 74 -0.64 6.27 7.04
CA SER A 74 -1.99 6.74 6.68
C SER A 74 -3.02 5.61 6.64
N PHE A 75 -2.64 4.44 6.10
CA PHE A 75 -3.50 3.24 6.12
C PHE A 75 -3.70 2.72 7.54
N ALA A 76 -2.61 2.56 8.31
CA ALA A 76 -2.65 2.00 9.65
C ALA A 76 -3.52 2.83 10.61
N LYS A 77 -3.55 4.16 10.45
CA LYS A 77 -4.44 5.06 11.23
C LYS A 77 -5.93 4.76 11.04
N THR A 78 -6.32 4.13 9.94
CA THR A 78 -7.74 3.90 9.61
C THR A 78 -8.28 2.54 10.07
N GLU A 79 -7.41 1.64 10.58
CA GLU A 79 -7.81 0.30 11.01
C GLU A 79 -7.58 0.14 12.51
N GLY A 80 -8.65 -0.15 13.27
CA GLY A 80 -8.61 -0.33 14.72
C GLY A 80 -7.62 -1.38 15.21
N ARG A 81 -7.25 -2.36 14.37
CA ARG A 81 -6.21 -3.37 14.71
C ARG A 81 -4.83 -2.77 15.00
N PHE A 82 -4.56 -1.55 14.52
CA PHE A 82 -3.31 -0.84 14.79
C PHE A 82 -3.44 0.21 15.90
N SER A 83 -4.63 0.43 16.46
CA SER A 83 -4.90 1.56 17.38
C SER A 83 -3.93 1.67 18.55
N LYS A 84 -3.46 0.54 19.11
CA LYS A 84 -2.49 0.48 20.22
C LYS A 84 -1.09 1.02 19.87
N HIS A 85 -0.79 1.20 18.58
CA HIS A 85 0.49 1.69 18.07
C HIS A 85 0.47 3.20 17.77
N PHE A 86 -0.60 3.89 18.16
CA PHE A 86 -0.73 5.33 18.03
C PHE A 86 -0.95 5.97 19.40
N ASP A 87 -0.27 7.09 19.64
CA ASP A 87 -0.53 7.91 20.82
C ASP A 87 -1.83 8.74 20.67
N LYS A 88 -2.13 9.55 21.68
CA LYS A 88 -3.34 10.40 21.70
C LYS A 88 -3.35 11.48 20.60
N ASP A 89 -2.18 11.85 20.11
CA ASP A 89 -2.01 12.85 19.05
C ASP A 89 -1.95 12.20 17.66
N GLY A 90 -2.03 10.86 17.60
CA GLY A 90 -1.99 10.08 16.37
C GLY A 90 -0.58 9.89 15.81
N ASN A 91 0.46 10.02 16.63
CA ASN A 91 1.83 9.69 16.23
C ASN A 91 2.04 8.17 16.30
N PRO A 92 2.64 7.56 15.26
CA PRO A 92 2.95 6.13 15.26
C PRO A 92 4.12 5.80 16.19
N ASP A 93 4.11 4.59 16.75
CA ASP A 93 5.27 4.01 17.42
C ASP A 93 6.33 3.50 16.41
N GLU A 94 7.46 3.02 16.95
CA GLU A 94 8.57 2.50 16.16
C GLU A 94 8.17 1.31 15.28
N LEU A 95 7.26 0.44 15.73
CA LEU A 95 6.85 -0.73 14.96
C LEU A 95 6.12 -0.34 13.68
N ILE A 96 5.26 0.68 13.73
CA ILE A 96 4.57 1.20 12.54
C ILE A 96 5.57 1.87 11.59
N LEU A 97 6.56 2.59 12.12
CA LEU A 97 7.60 3.22 11.29
C LEU A 97 8.49 2.18 10.60
N THR A 98 8.94 1.14 11.31
CA THR A 98 9.67 0.01 10.71
C THR A 98 8.84 -0.71 9.66
N ALA A 99 7.54 -0.93 9.93
CA ALA A 99 6.65 -1.53 8.95
C ALA A 99 6.53 -0.67 7.67
N GLN A 100 6.46 0.66 7.80
CA GLN A 100 6.47 1.55 6.66
C GLN A 100 7.75 1.44 5.84
N GLU A 101 8.92 1.39 6.48
CA GLU A 101 10.20 1.19 5.80
C GLU A 101 10.24 -0.12 5.02
N HIS A 102 9.70 -1.20 5.61
CA HIS A 102 9.59 -2.49 4.93
C HIS A 102 8.67 -2.43 3.71
N GLN A 103 7.52 -1.76 3.81
CA GLN A 103 6.62 -1.59 2.65
C GLN A 103 7.30 -0.77 1.55
N LEU A 104 8.05 0.27 1.91
CA LEU A 104 8.78 1.09 0.96
C LEU A 104 9.90 0.32 0.27
N ALA A 105 10.66 -0.49 1.01
CA ALA A 105 11.71 -1.34 0.44
C ALA A 105 11.12 -2.37 -0.54
N ASN A 106 10.02 -3.02 -0.18
CA ASN A 106 9.29 -3.93 -1.07
C ASN A 106 8.80 -3.22 -2.33
N TRP A 107 8.27 -2.00 -2.19
CA TRP A 107 7.80 -1.21 -3.31
C TRP A 107 8.92 -0.86 -4.30
N ARG A 108 10.07 -0.41 -3.80
CA ARG A 108 11.24 -0.12 -4.64
C ARG A 108 11.78 -1.36 -5.35
N GLN A 109 11.77 -2.52 -4.69
CA GLN A 109 12.12 -3.78 -5.33
C GLN A 109 11.15 -4.14 -6.46
N LEU A 110 9.85 -3.92 -6.26
CA LEU A 110 8.85 -4.12 -7.32
C LEU A 110 9.08 -3.17 -8.50
N GLN A 111 9.43 -1.92 -8.25
CA GLN A 111 9.77 -0.92 -9.28
C GLN A 111 10.99 -1.35 -10.09
N GLU A 112 12.06 -1.80 -9.42
CA GLU A 112 13.25 -2.35 -10.08
C GLU A 112 12.90 -3.56 -10.96
N LEU A 113 12.15 -4.51 -10.42
CA LEU A 113 11.71 -5.70 -11.16
C LEU A 113 10.80 -5.35 -12.35
N ALA A 114 10.02 -4.28 -12.24
CA ALA A 114 9.18 -3.75 -13.32
C ALA A 114 9.98 -2.92 -14.36
N GLY A 115 11.25 -2.60 -14.07
CA GLY A 115 12.06 -1.73 -14.92
C GLY A 115 11.62 -0.26 -14.89
N ILE A 116 11.07 0.21 -13.76
CA ILE A 116 10.55 1.56 -13.57
C ILE A 116 11.35 2.23 -12.44
N ASN A 117 12.59 2.65 -12.73
CA ASN A 117 13.42 3.44 -11.81
C ASN A 117 13.77 4.78 -12.44
#